data_AF-A0A3A9JG30-F1
#
_entry.id   AF-A0A3A9JG30-F1
#
_cell.length_a   1.000
_cell.length_b   1.000
_cell.length_c   1.000
_cell.angle_alpha   90.00
_cell.angle_beta   90.00
_cell.angle_gamma   90.00
#
_symmetry.space_group_name_H-M   'P 1'
#
loop_
_entity.id
_entity.type
_entity.pdbx_description
1 polymer ?
#
loop_
_entity_poly.entity_id
_entity_poly.type
_entity_poly.pdbx_seq_one_letter_code
_entity_poly.pdbx_strand_id
1 'polypeptide(L)'
;MLSLAIPGVPSGLPASALQRPTGALAAYGAVIRETEDPRTIEYRVLARAAAMLELAALPSAGPADLPAAIHENRMVWTAFAADLAEDGNSCEATLRTRLLSLARWVFAESDRVLRARKSPQALIDVNRAVMLGLQPDAAAQPDPM
;
A
#
# COMPACT_ATOMS: atom_id res chain seq x y z
N MET A 1 50.80 -16.18 33.92
CA MET A 1 50.39 -15.50 32.67
C MET A 1 49.68 -16.51 31.78
N LEU A 2 48.37 -16.70 32.00
CA LEU A 2 47.53 -17.62 31.22
C LEU A 2 46.88 -16.86 30.07
N SER A 3 47.30 -17.19 28.86
CA SER A 3 46.72 -16.75 27.58
C SER A 3 45.40 -17.51 27.36
N LEU A 4 44.29 -16.79 27.25
CA LEU A 4 42.97 -17.34 26.93
C LEU A 4 42.69 -17.05 25.45
N ALA A 5 42.88 -18.07 24.60
CA ALA A 5 42.46 -18.06 23.21
C ALA A 5 40.93 -18.26 23.14
N ILE A 6 40.22 -17.28 22.57
CA ILE A 6 38.79 -17.40 22.23
C ILE A 6 38.70 -17.92 20.79
N PRO A 7 37.96 -19.01 20.51
CA PRO A 7 37.84 -19.54 19.16
C PRO A 7 36.81 -18.76 18.33
N GLY A 8 37.25 -18.39 17.11
CA GLY A 8 36.44 -18.37 15.87
C GLY A 8 35.08 -17.69 15.90
N VAL A 9 35.05 -16.38 15.63
CA VAL A 9 33.87 -15.76 15.01
C VAL A 9 33.91 -16.10 13.52
N PRO A 10 32.91 -16.80 12.96
CA PRO A 10 32.85 -17.00 11.52
C PRO A 10 32.58 -15.66 10.82
N SER A 11 33.58 -15.15 10.12
CA SER A 11 33.46 -14.06 9.16
C SER A 11 32.66 -14.55 7.96
N GLY A 12 31.37 -14.19 7.89
CA GLY A 12 30.54 -14.45 6.72
C GLY A 12 29.06 -14.57 7.03
N LEU A 13 28.42 -13.45 7.42
CA LEU A 13 26.99 -13.33 7.14
C LEU A 13 26.86 -12.98 5.66
N PRO A 14 26.13 -13.76 4.84
CA PRO A 14 25.82 -13.33 3.48
C PRO A 14 25.05 -12.01 3.56
N ALA A 15 25.43 -11.03 2.75
CA ALA A 15 24.78 -9.72 2.63
C ALA A 15 23.34 -9.80 2.06
N SER A 16 22.66 -10.94 2.17
CA SER A 16 21.34 -11.20 1.57
C SER A 16 20.20 -11.41 2.58
N ALA A 17 20.43 -11.22 3.89
CA ALA A 17 19.41 -11.50 4.91
C ALA A 17 18.44 -10.34 5.23
N LEU A 18 18.47 -9.24 4.46
CA LEU A 18 17.55 -8.10 4.65
C LEU A 18 17.06 -7.53 3.32
N GLN A 19 16.77 -8.39 2.34
CA GLN A 19 15.98 -7.93 1.19
C GLN A 19 14.56 -7.66 1.69
N ARG A 20 14.31 -6.44 2.17
CA ARG A 20 12.94 -6.03 2.49
C ARG A 20 12.11 -6.22 1.22
N PRO A 21 10.95 -6.90 1.29
CA PRO A 21 10.06 -6.99 0.15
C PRO A 21 9.77 -5.57 -0.36
N THR A 22 10.08 -5.34 -1.63
CA THR A 22 10.00 -4.02 -2.26
C THR A 22 8.52 -3.75 -2.57
N GLY A 23 7.83 -3.01 -1.69
CA GLY A 23 6.41 -2.68 -1.84
C GLY A 23 5.89 -1.86 -0.67
N ALA A 24 5.25 -0.73 -0.97
CA ALA A 24 4.81 0.31 -0.03
C ALA A 24 3.99 -0.20 1.18
N LEU A 25 3.25 -1.30 0.99
CA LEU A 25 2.24 -1.77 1.95
C LEU A 25 2.64 -3.07 2.65
N ALA A 26 3.88 -3.54 2.47
CA ALA A 26 4.37 -4.78 3.07
C ALA A 26 4.39 -4.78 4.62
N ALA A 27 4.25 -3.61 5.26
CA ALA A 27 4.14 -3.49 6.72
C ALA A 27 2.69 -3.24 7.21
N TYR A 28 1.77 -2.86 6.31
CA TYR A 28 0.40 -2.48 6.67
C TYR A 28 -0.56 -3.69 6.77
N GLY A 29 -0.13 -4.87 6.32
CA GLY A 29 -0.81 -6.15 6.53
C GLY A 29 -0.08 -7.00 7.57
N ALA A 30 -0.54 -7.03 8.82
CA ALA A 30 0.08 -7.81 9.91
C ALA A 30 0.08 -9.36 9.71
N VAL A 31 -0.27 -9.85 8.52
CA VAL A 31 -0.19 -11.24 8.09
C VAL A 31 0.26 -11.29 6.64
N ILE A 32 1.44 -10.74 6.35
CA ILE A 32 2.07 -10.87 5.04
C ILE A 32 2.96 -12.10 5.07
N ARG A 33 2.70 -13.04 4.16
CA ARG A 33 3.61 -14.15 3.90
C ARG A 33 4.78 -13.56 3.11
N GLU A 34 6.01 -13.82 3.51
CA GLU A 34 7.24 -13.33 2.85
C GLU A 34 7.33 -13.62 1.34
N THR A 35 6.41 -14.40 0.78
CA THR A 35 6.35 -14.83 -0.63
C THR A 35 5.25 -14.14 -1.45
N GLU A 36 4.45 -13.24 -0.88
CA GLU A 36 3.35 -12.59 -1.63
C GLU A 36 3.88 -11.43 -2.48
N ASP A 37 3.42 -11.36 -3.73
CA ASP A 37 3.82 -10.30 -4.66
C ASP A 37 3.42 -8.92 -4.12
N PRO A 38 4.34 -7.92 -4.12
CA PRO A 38 4.07 -6.57 -3.63
C PRO A 38 2.80 -5.94 -4.18
N ARG A 39 2.54 -6.07 -5.50
CA ARG A 39 1.35 -5.46 -6.14
C ARG A 39 0.06 -6.12 -5.67
N THR A 40 0.11 -7.42 -5.34
CA THR A 40 -1.01 -8.14 -4.72
C THR A 40 -1.34 -7.59 -3.33
N ILE A 41 -0.33 -7.29 -2.51
CA ILE A 41 -0.52 -6.66 -1.20
C ILE A 41 -1.14 -5.27 -1.36
N GLU A 42 -0.60 -4.47 -2.28
CA GLU A 42 -1.10 -3.12 -2.58
C GLU A 42 -2.57 -3.14 -3.02
N TYR A 43 -2.91 -4.06 -3.92
CA TYR A 43 -4.29 -4.29 -4.37
C TYR A 43 -5.22 -4.62 -3.20
N ARG A 44 -4.84 -5.57 -2.34
CA ARG A 44 -5.70 -6.07 -1.25
C ARG A 44 -6.06 -5.00 -0.24
N VAL A 45 -5.08 -4.20 0.20
CA VAL A 45 -5.34 -3.15 1.21
C VAL A 45 -6.10 -1.97 0.61
N LEU A 46 -5.85 -1.63 -0.66
CA LEU A 46 -6.63 -0.61 -1.35
C LEU A 46 -8.09 -1.07 -1.58
N ALA A 47 -8.29 -2.35 -1.92
CA ALA A 47 -9.61 -2.96 -2.00
C ALA A 47 -10.35 -2.94 -0.67
N ARG A 48 -9.65 -3.19 0.45
CA ARG A 48 -10.22 -3.08 1.80
C ARG A 48 -10.70 -1.65 2.09
N ALA A 49 -9.87 -0.66 1.80
CA ALA A 49 -10.23 0.75 1.99
C ALA A 49 -11.42 1.15 1.12
N ALA A 50 -11.46 0.74 -0.15
CA ALA A 50 -12.60 0.97 -1.04
C ALA A 50 -13.89 0.34 -0.50
N ALA A 51 -13.86 -0.92 -0.08
CA ALA A 51 -15.02 -1.60 0.50
C ALA A 51 -15.53 -0.92 1.77
N MET A 52 -14.63 -0.42 2.64
CA MET A 52 -15.04 0.34 3.82
C MET A 52 -15.72 1.66 3.44
N LEU A 53 -15.23 2.38 2.43
CA LEU A 53 -15.87 3.60 1.94
C LEU A 53 -17.25 3.32 1.33
N GLU A 54 -17.39 2.20 0.61
CA GLU A 54 -18.67 1.76 0.04
C GLU A 54 -19.70 1.45 1.13
N LEU A 55 -19.31 0.69 2.15
CA LEU A 55 -20.17 0.39 3.30
C LEU A 55 -20.57 1.67 4.05
N ALA A 56 -19.63 2.60 4.24
CA ALA A 56 -19.89 3.89 4.88
C ALA A 56 -20.78 4.83 4.05
N ALA A 57 -20.97 4.57 2.75
CA ALA A 57 -21.86 5.32 1.88
C ALA A 57 -23.32 4.81 1.90
N LEU A 58 -23.57 3.64 2.52
CA LEU A 58 -24.91 3.07 2.59
C LEU A 58 -25.81 3.88 3.54
N PRO A 59 -27.13 3.95 3.29
CA PRO A 59 -28.07 4.59 4.20
C PRO A 59 -28.10 3.99 5.62
N SER A 60 -27.67 2.72 5.75
CA SER A 60 -27.60 2.01 7.02
C SER A 60 -26.30 2.26 7.81
N ALA A 61 -25.37 3.05 7.27
CA ALA A 61 -24.09 3.31 7.92
C ALA A 61 -24.27 4.07 9.24
N GLY A 62 -23.55 3.63 10.27
CA GLY A 62 -23.46 4.29 11.55
C GLY A 62 -22.61 5.56 11.50
N PRO A 63 -22.70 6.43 12.54
CA PRO A 63 -22.00 7.70 12.57
C PRO A 63 -20.46 7.57 12.61
N ALA A 64 -19.93 6.40 12.97
CA ALA A 64 -18.50 6.11 13.04
C ALA A 64 -17.94 5.51 11.74
N ASP A 65 -18.79 4.99 10.85
CA ASP A 65 -18.34 4.21 9.68
C ASP A 65 -17.58 5.08 8.68
N LEU A 66 -18.09 6.29 8.40
CA LEU A 66 -17.42 7.22 7.49
C LEU A 66 -16.07 7.71 8.05
N PRO A 67 -15.96 8.18 9.32
CA PRO A 67 -14.66 8.46 9.93
C PRO A 67 -13.68 7.30 9.88
N ALA A 68 -14.13 6.07 10.18
CA ALA A 68 -13.28 4.88 10.15
C ALA A 68 -12.80 4.55 8.74
N ALA A 69 -13.69 4.57 7.75
CA ALA A 69 -13.35 4.33 6.34
C ALA A 69 -12.40 5.38 5.78
N ILE A 70 -12.59 6.65 6.14
CA ILE A 70 -11.69 7.73 5.73
C ILE A 70 -10.32 7.59 6.39
N HIS A 71 -10.26 7.21 7.66
CA HIS A 71 -8.99 6.94 8.34
C HIS A 71 -8.22 5.82 7.64
N GLU A 72 -8.88 4.70 7.38
CA GLU A 72 -8.30 3.57 6.65
C GLU A 72 -7.76 4.00 5.28
N ASN A 73 -8.57 4.70 4.50
CA ASN A 73 -8.17 5.20 3.19
C ASN A 73 -6.91 6.09 3.27
N ARG A 74 -6.86 7.01 4.24
CA ARG A 74 -5.70 7.89 4.43
C ARG A 74 -4.43 7.11 4.79
N MET A 75 -4.55 6.07 5.60
CA MET A 75 -3.40 5.26 6.00
C MET A 75 -2.79 4.55 4.79
N VAL A 76 -3.63 3.95 3.93
CA VAL A 76 -3.18 3.33 2.67
C VAL A 76 -2.47 4.36 1.78
N TRP A 77 -3.08 5.53 1.56
CA TRP A 77 -2.51 6.58 0.72
C TRP A 77 -1.26 7.24 1.32
N THR A 78 -1.11 7.24 2.64
CA THR A 78 0.12 7.68 3.32
C THR A 78 1.27 6.72 3.03
N ALA A 79 1.02 5.41 3.10
CA ALA A 79 2.03 4.40 2.76
C ALA A 79 2.46 4.51 1.29
N PHE A 80 1.51 4.64 0.36
CA PHE A 80 1.81 4.90 -1.06
C PHE A 80 2.65 6.16 -1.27
N ALA A 81 2.28 7.28 -0.64
CA ALA A 81 3.02 8.52 -0.82
C ALA A 81 4.44 8.43 -0.24
N ALA A 82 4.62 7.74 0.88
CA ALA A 82 5.94 7.52 1.49
C ALA A 82 6.85 6.70 0.57
N ASP A 83 6.37 5.56 0.08
CA ASP A 83 7.13 4.69 -0.84
C ASP A 83 7.48 5.37 -2.16
N LEU A 84 6.53 6.14 -2.73
CA LEU A 84 6.78 6.92 -3.94
C LEU A 84 7.81 8.04 -3.72
N ALA A 85 8.02 8.48 -2.49
CA ALA A 85 8.98 9.53 -2.14
C ALA A 85 10.37 9.00 -1.76
N GLU A 86 10.56 7.68 -1.64
CA GLU A 86 11.87 7.09 -1.34
C GLU A 86 12.85 7.19 -2.52
N ASP A 87 14.09 7.57 -2.20
CA ASP A 87 15.21 7.60 -3.14
C ASP A 87 15.57 6.15 -3.53
N GLY A 88 15.20 5.76 -4.75
CA GLY A 88 15.40 4.40 -5.26
C GLY A 88 14.12 3.69 -5.70
N ASN A 89 12.95 4.34 -5.61
CA ASN A 89 11.72 3.80 -6.16
C ASN A 89 11.84 3.61 -7.69
N SER A 90 11.59 2.40 -8.20
CA SER A 90 11.73 2.04 -9.62
C SER A 90 10.62 2.60 -10.54
N CYS A 91 9.68 3.39 -10.01
CA CYS A 91 8.60 3.99 -10.78
C CYS A 91 9.14 5.07 -11.74
N GLU A 92 8.56 5.14 -12.94
CA GLU A 92 8.87 6.22 -13.88
C GLU A 92 8.54 7.58 -13.25
N ALA A 93 9.43 8.57 -13.41
CA ALA A 93 9.26 9.89 -12.79
C ALA A 93 7.91 10.54 -13.10
N THR A 94 7.43 10.43 -14.33
CA THR A 94 6.12 10.95 -14.75
C THR A 94 4.98 10.30 -13.98
N LEU A 95 4.99 8.97 -13.86
CA LEU A 95 3.96 8.21 -13.14
C LEU A 95 4.01 8.50 -11.64
N ARG A 96 5.21 8.53 -11.05
CA ARG A 96 5.43 8.91 -9.65
C ARG A 96 4.83 10.28 -9.34
N THR A 97 5.12 11.30 -10.15
CA THR A 97 4.57 12.66 -9.95
C THR A 97 3.04 12.70 -10.03
N ARG A 98 2.45 11.94 -10.96
CA ARG A 98 0.99 11.81 -11.09
C ARG A 98 0.37 11.14 -9.85
N LEU A 99 0.95 10.04 -9.39
CA LEU A 99 0.49 9.32 -8.19
C LEU A 99 0.63 10.15 -6.91
N LEU A 100 1.74 10.88 -6.74
CA LEU A 100 1.90 11.82 -5.61
C LEU A 100 0.88 12.95 -5.66
N SER A 101 0.54 13.43 -6.85
CA SER A 101 -0.51 14.44 -7.02
C SER A 101 -1.90 13.90 -6.69
N LEU A 102 -2.16 12.65 -7.06
CA LEU A 102 -3.38 11.93 -6.68
C LEU A 102 -3.47 11.73 -5.17
N ALA A 103 -2.39 11.31 -4.50
CA ALA A 103 -2.34 11.18 -3.04
C ALA A 103 -2.70 12.50 -2.34
N ARG A 104 -2.14 13.62 -2.80
CA ARG A 104 -2.49 14.95 -2.29
C ARG A 104 -3.98 15.26 -2.45
N TRP A 105 -4.55 14.96 -3.61
CA TRP A 105 -5.98 15.14 -3.85
C TRP A 105 -6.81 14.25 -2.92
N VAL A 106 -6.43 12.99 -2.73
CA VAL A 106 -7.12 12.05 -1.84
C VAL A 106 -7.15 12.56 -0.39
N PHE A 107 -6.04 13.12 0.11
CA PHE A 107 -6.01 13.70 1.45
C PHE A 107 -6.97 14.88 1.59
N ALA A 108 -6.96 15.80 0.61
CA ALA A 108 -7.84 16.96 0.59
C ALA A 108 -9.33 16.57 0.45
N GLU A 109 -9.62 15.58 -0.41
CA GLU A 109 -10.96 15.05 -0.63
C GLU A 109 -11.51 14.38 0.63
N SER A 110 -10.70 13.54 1.28
CA SER A 110 -11.04 12.90 2.55
C SER A 110 -11.44 13.92 3.61
N ASP A 111 -10.71 15.04 3.64
CA ASP A 111 -10.93 16.14 4.58
C ASP A 111 -12.26 16.87 4.30
N ARG A 112 -12.57 17.06 3.01
CA ARG A 112 -13.82 17.64 2.56
C ARG A 112 -15.02 16.74 2.87
N VAL A 113 -14.88 15.44 2.63
CA VAL A 113 -15.91 14.43 2.93
C VAL A 113 -16.27 14.44 4.42
N LEU A 114 -15.26 14.43 5.30
CA LEU A 114 -15.49 14.48 6.75
C LEU A 114 -16.15 15.77 7.21
N ARG A 115 -15.66 16.94 6.75
CA ARG A 115 -16.20 18.24 7.17
C ARG A 115 -17.61 18.50 6.64
N ALA A 116 -17.86 18.14 5.39
CA ALA A 116 -19.12 18.46 4.71
C ALA A 116 -20.15 17.32 4.79
N ARG A 117 -19.80 16.16 5.40
CA ARG A 117 -20.63 14.94 5.44
C ARG A 117 -21.14 14.55 4.04
N LYS A 118 -20.27 14.72 3.04
CA LYS A 118 -20.57 14.42 1.63
C LYS A 118 -20.31 12.96 1.33
N SER A 119 -20.88 12.47 0.22
CA SER A 119 -20.62 11.11 -0.27
C SER A 119 -19.11 10.88 -0.52
N PRO A 120 -18.54 9.72 -0.12
CA PRO A 120 -17.17 9.34 -0.42
C PRO A 120 -16.96 8.81 -1.85
N GLN A 121 -17.96 8.90 -2.75
CA GLN A 121 -17.93 8.27 -4.07
C GLN A 121 -16.65 8.55 -4.88
N ALA A 122 -16.18 9.80 -4.89
CA ALA A 122 -14.98 10.15 -5.65
C ALA A 122 -13.71 9.44 -5.13
N LEU A 123 -13.64 9.16 -3.82
CA LEU A 123 -12.54 8.37 -3.24
C LEU A 123 -12.63 6.89 -3.65
N ILE A 124 -13.85 6.34 -3.67
CA ILE A 124 -14.12 4.97 -4.12
C ILE A 124 -13.66 4.80 -5.58
N ASP A 125 -14.05 5.72 -6.45
CA ASP A 125 -13.72 5.67 -7.87
C ASP A 125 -12.20 5.73 -8.11
N VAL A 126 -11.50 6.60 -7.37
CA VAL A 126 -10.03 6.69 -7.43
C VAL A 126 -9.36 5.40 -6.95
N ASN A 127 -9.80 4.82 -5.84
CA ASN A 127 -9.24 3.56 -5.35
C ASN A 127 -9.43 2.44 -6.37
N ARG A 128 -10.62 2.33 -6.97
CA ARG A 128 -10.89 1.33 -8.02
C ARG A 128 -10.04 1.55 -9.27
N ALA A 129 -9.88 2.79 -9.71
CA ALA A 129 -9.03 3.10 -10.86
C ALA A 129 -7.57 2.68 -10.63
N VAL A 130 -7.04 2.91 -9.43
CA VAL A 130 -5.68 2.48 -9.07
C VAL A 130 -5.60 0.96 -8.94
N MET A 131 -6.60 0.31 -8.35
CA MET A 131 -6.68 -1.16 -8.28
C MET A 131 -6.58 -1.80 -9.67
N LEU A 132 -7.23 -1.22 -10.71
CA LEU A 132 -7.12 -1.71 -12.09
C LEU A 132 -5.68 -1.67 -12.61
N GLY A 133 -4.90 -0.64 -12.26
CA GLY A 133 -3.47 -0.55 -12.62
C GLY A 133 -2.55 -1.48 -11.82
N LEU A 134 -3.05 -2.01 -10.69
CA LEU A 134 -2.35 -2.96 -9.82
C LEU A 134 -2.71 -4.42 -10.09
N GLN A 135 -3.76 -4.69 -10.89
CA GLN A 135 -4.10 -6.05 -11.26
C GLN A 135 -2.88 -6.71 -11.92
N PRO A 136 -2.45 -7.90 -11.45
CA PRO A 136 -1.42 -8.65 -12.15
C PRO A 136 -1.93 -8.91 -13.56
N ASP A 137 -1.07 -8.68 -14.56
CA ASP A 137 -1.40 -9.01 -15.95
C ASP A 137 -1.86 -10.47 -15.99
N ALA A 138 -3.07 -10.71 -16.50
CA ALA A 138 -3.50 -12.05 -16.89
C ALA A 138 -2.66 -12.62 -18.06
N ALA A 139 -1.68 -11.86 -18.57
CA ALA A 139 -0.79 -12.23 -19.66
C ALA A 139 0.51 -12.87 -19.16
N ALA A 140 0.37 -14.03 -18.52
CA ALA A 140 1.30 -15.13 -18.69
C ALA A 140 0.48 -16.41 -18.93
N GLN A 141 -0.45 -16.34 -19.90
CA GLN A 141 -0.98 -17.54 -20.52
C GLN A 141 0.23 -18.20 -21.22
N PRO A 142 0.67 -19.41 -20.80
CA PRO A 142 1.67 -20.14 -21.55
C PRO A 142 1.09 -20.36 -22.95
N ASP A 143 1.89 -20.06 -23.97
CA ASP A 143 1.58 -20.34 -25.36
C ASP A 143 1.03 -21.77 -25.45
N PRO A 144 -0.24 -21.99 -25.90
CA PRO A 144 -0.73 -23.34 -26.08
C PRO A 144 0.11 -23.99 -27.20
N MET A 145 0.86 -25.02 -26.80
CA MET A 145 1.67 -25.91 -27.64
C MET A 145 1.04 -26.23 -29.00
#